data_AF-A0A6J4NPC7-F1
#
_entry.id   AF-A0A6J4NPC7-F1
#
_cell.length_a   1.000
_cell.length_b   1.000
_cell.length_c   1.000
_cell.angle_alpha   90.00
_cell.angle_beta   90.00
_cell.angle_gamma   90.00
#
_symmetry.space_group_name_H-M   'P 1'
#
loop_
_entity.id
_entity.type
_entity.pdbx_description
1 polymer ?
#
loop_
_entity_poly.entity_id
_entity_poly.type
_entity_poly.pdbx_seq_one_letter_code
_entity_poly.pdbx_strand_id
1 'polypeptide(L)'
;MAEWRDALWESRGGAPSRADRRSGRYRTYAPDPLTGRSLRLEPDVSELARLAEDEVRRLGERPGSRGVEALSRFLLRSEAIASSRIEGLRVSPQQVGLAEQAEEEGLPRQGAGETARLVAANIA
;
A
#
# COMPACT_ATOMS: atom_id res chain seq x y z
N MET A 1 13.70 7.75 23.31
CA MET A 1 14.23 6.38 23.37
C MET A 1 13.08 5.44 23.11
N ALA A 2 13.28 4.48 22.21
CA ALA A 2 12.24 3.52 21.90
C ALA A 2 11.81 2.76 23.16
N GLU A 3 10.51 2.61 23.35
CA GLU A 3 9.95 2.04 24.57
C GLU A 3 8.70 1.21 24.31
N TRP A 4 8.43 0.28 25.23
CA TRP A 4 7.18 -0.45 25.27
C TRP A 4 6.20 0.27 26.19
N ARG A 5 5.04 0.66 25.67
CA ARG A 5 3.98 1.33 26.43
C ARG A 5 2.82 0.38 26.66
N ASP A 6 2.28 0.38 27.87
CA ASP A 6 1.02 -0.30 28.14
C ASP A 6 -0.13 0.54 27.59
N ALA A 7 -1.02 -0.10 26.84
CA ALA A 7 -2.21 0.52 26.27
C ALA A 7 -3.44 -0.35 26.51
N LEU A 8 -4.62 0.29 26.49
CA LEU A 8 -5.90 -0.40 26.57
C LEU A 8 -6.59 -0.32 25.21
N TRP A 9 -6.92 -1.49 24.66
CA TRP A 9 -7.76 -1.58 23.48
C TRP A 9 -9.21 -1.41 23.92
N GLU A 10 -9.82 -0.28 23.56
CA GLU A 10 -11.24 -0.01 23.78
C GLU A 10 -12.06 -0.68 22.68
N SER A 11 -13.02 -1.54 23.06
CA SER A 11 -13.93 -2.13 22.10
C SER A 11 -14.86 -1.06 21.53
N ARG A 12 -14.78 -0.80 20.23
CA ARG A 12 -15.81 -0.01 19.53
C ARG A 12 -16.90 -0.94 19.01
N GLY A 13 -18.17 -0.58 19.27
CA GLY A 13 -19.31 -1.29 18.71
C GLY A 13 -19.27 -1.22 17.18
N GLY A 14 -19.21 -2.36 16.50
CA GLY A 14 -19.17 -2.44 15.03
C GLY A 14 -18.15 -3.43 14.45
N ALA A 15 -17.23 -3.98 15.26
CA ALA A 15 -16.26 -4.96 14.74
C ALA A 15 -16.93 -6.31 14.36
N PRO A 16 -16.50 -7.00 13.28
CA PRO A 16 -17.23 -8.12 12.69
C PRO A 16 -17.32 -9.35 13.60
N SER A 17 -16.22 -9.78 14.21
CA SER A 17 -16.19 -10.99 15.04
C SER A 17 -16.35 -10.69 16.53
N ARG A 18 -16.73 -11.71 17.32
CA ARG A 18 -16.73 -11.59 18.79
C ARG A 18 -15.32 -11.34 19.35
N ALA A 19 -14.28 -11.84 18.69
CA ALA A 19 -12.91 -11.65 19.12
C ALA A 19 -12.48 -10.18 18.95
N ASP A 20 -12.84 -9.56 17.82
CA ASP A 20 -12.48 -8.16 17.51
C ASP A 20 -13.20 -7.14 18.39
N ARG A 21 -14.33 -7.56 18.99
CA ARG A 21 -15.08 -6.76 19.98
C ARG A 21 -14.53 -6.86 21.40
N ARG A 22 -13.50 -7.67 21.67
CA ARG A 22 -12.93 -7.77 23.02
C ARG A 22 -12.05 -6.56 23.32
N SER A 23 -12.29 -5.91 24.46
CA SER A 23 -11.35 -4.96 25.06
C SER A 23 -10.24 -5.71 25.80
N GLY A 24 -9.07 -5.10 25.93
CA GLY A 24 -7.96 -5.73 26.66
C GLY A 24 -6.71 -4.87 26.75
N ARG A 25 -5.83 -5.20 27.70
CA ARG A 25 -4.50 -4.58 27.80
C ARG A 25 -3.58 -5.20 26.77
N TYR A 26 -2.75 -4.36 26.15
CA TYR A 26 -1.72 -4.77 25.21
C TYR A 26 -0.51 -3.85 25.35
N ARG A 27 0.63 -4.26 24.77
CA ARG A 27 1.84 -3.44 24.73
C ARG A 27 2.04 -2.90 23.32
N THR A 28 2.24 -1.59 23.20
CA THR A 28 2.65 -0.95 21.95
C THR A 28 4.13 -0.69 21.99
N TYR A 29 4.79 -0.87 20.84
CA TYR A 29 6.15 -0.42 20.66
C TYR A 29 6.12 1.03 20.13
N ALA A 30 6.67 1.95 20.90
CA ALA A 30 6.89 3.33 20.45
C ALA A 30 8.34 3.44 19.97
N PRO A 31 8.59 3.53 18.65
CA PRO A 31 9.93 3.74 18.13
C PRO A 31 10.43 5.15 18.48
N ASP A 32 11.73 5.33 18.39
CA ASP A 32 12.31 6.66 18.49
C ASP A 32 11.84 7.58 17.36
N PRO A 33 11.59 8.88 17.65
CA PRO A 33 11.30 9.86 16.61
C PRO A 33 12.44 9.94 15.59
N LEU A 34 12.07 10.03 14.32
CA LEU A 34 13.01 10.33 13.23
C LEU A 34 13.35 11.82 13.15
N THR A 35 12.50 12.68 13.71
CA THR A 35 12.70 14.13 13.74
C THR A 35 13.99 14.50 14.45
N GLY A 36 14.82 15.34 13.80
CA GLY A 36 16.11 15.77 14.35
C GLY A 36 17.26 14.76 14.17
N ARG A 37 17.00 13.57 13.62
CA ARG A 37 18.07 12.65 13.24
C ARG A 37 18.77 13.17 11.98
N SER A 38 20.10 13.20 12.03
CA SER A 38 20.92 13.46 10.84
C SER A 38 20.89 12.22 9.94
N LEU A 39 19.95 12.17 8.99
CA LEU A 39 19.93 11.16 7.93
C LEU A 39 21.00 11.51 6.91
N ARG A 40 22.22 10.97 7.09
CA ARG A 40 23.27 11.02 6.08
C ARG A 40 23.24 9.72 5.30
N LEU A 41 23.16 9.85 3.99
CA LEU A 41 23.39 8.72 3.09
C LEU A 41 24.91 8.53 2.98
N GLU A 42 25.36 7.29 3.06
CA GLU A 42 26.74 6.96 2.73
C GLU A 42 26.99 7.24 1.23
N PRO A 43 28.23 7.56 0.81
CA PRO A 43 28.52 7.98 -0.56
C PRO A 43 28.06 6.98 -1.63
N ASP A 44 28.14 5.68 -1.33
CA ASP A 44 27.68 4.60 -2.21
C ASP A 44 26.14 4.58 -2.36
N VAL A 45 25.40 4.78 -1.26
CA VAL A 45 23.94 4.88 -1.27
C VAL A 45 23.50 6.14 -2.01
N SER A 46 24.19 7.27 -1.83
CA SER A 46 23.94 8.49 -2.60
C SER A 46 24.11 8.30 -4.10
N GLU A 47 25.15 7.57 -4.52
CA GLU A 47 25.34 7.29 -5.94
C GLU A 47 24.26 6.37 -6.50
N LEU A 48 23.85 5.33 -5.75
CA LEU A 48 22.73 4.47 -6.15
C LEU A 48 21.41 5.25 -6.28
N ALA A 49 21.14 6.16 -5.35
CA ALA A 49 19.96 7.02 -5.42
C ALA A 49 20.01 7.92 -6.66
N ARG A 50 21.16 8.56 -6.93
CA ARG A 50 21.37 9.39 -8.13
C ARG A 50 21.14 8.61 -9.42
N LEU A 51 21.65 7.38 -9.51
CA LEU A 51 21.43 6.51 -10.67
C LEU A 51 19.96 6.15 -10.86
N ALA A 52 19.24 5.84 -9.78
CA ALA A 52 17.80 5.55 -9.84
C ALA A 52 16.99 6.79 -10.29
N GLU A 53 17.30 7.97 -9.75
CA GLU A 53 16.67 9.23 -10.15
C GLU A 53 16.88 9.53 -11.65
N ASP A 54 18.10 9.33 -12.14
CA ASP A 54 18.44 9.53 -13.55
C ASP A 54 17.64 8.58 -14.46
N GLU A 55 17.51 7.31 -14.09
CA GLU A 55 16.73 6.34 -14.88
C GLU A 55 15.23 6.66 -14.87
N VAL A 56 14.67 7.08 -13.74
CA VAL A 56 13.26 7.52 -13.66
C VAL A 56 13.04 8.76 -14.54
N ARG A 57 13.95 9.74 -14.50
CA ARG A 57 13.85 10.93 -15.35
C ARG A 57 13.91 10.58 -16.84
N ARG A 58 14.85 9.72 -17.22
CA ARG A 58 15.00 9.24 -18.60
C ARG A 58 13.76 8.54 -19.12
N LEU A 59 12.98 7.86 -18.27
CA LEU A 59 11.74 7.20 -18.69
C LEU A 59 10.74 8.20 -19.32
N GLY A 60 10.63 9.41 -18.78
CA GLY A 60 9.76 10.46 -19.31
C GLY A 60 10.28 11.11 -20.60
N GLU A 61 11.60 11.13 -20.78
CA GLU A 61 12.28 11.80 -21.90
C GLU A 61 12.45 10.91 -23.14
N ARG A 62 12.26 9.59 -23.01
CA ARG A 62 12.47 8.62 -24.10
C ARG A 62 11.45 8.79 -25.24
N PRO A 63 11.87 8.64 -26.52
CA PRO A 63 10.95 8.50 -27.63
C PRO A 63 10.01 7.31 -27.40
N GLY A 64 8.70 7.55 -27.34
CA GLY A 64 7.69 6.55 -26.98
C GLY A 64 7.18 6.63 -25.54
N SER A 65 7.61 7.62 -24.75
CA SER A 65 7.01 7.93 -23.45
C SER A 65 5.53 8.36 -23.56
N ARG A 66 5.16 8.95 -24.71
CA ARG A 66 3.76 9.20 -25.07
C ARG A 66 3.02 7.87 -25.24
N GLY A 67 2.07 7.58 -24.36
CA GLY A 67 1.32 6.32 -24.34
C GLY A 67 1.56 5.47 -23.10
N VAL A 68 2.54 5.81 -22.26
CA VAL A 68 2.69 5.21 -20.92
C VAL A 68 1.47 5.52 -20.06
N GLU A 69 0.79 6.65 -20.31
CA GLU A 69 -0.49 6.98 -19.67
C GLU A 69 -1.55 5.91 -19.93
N ALA A 70 -1.56 5.28 -21.10
CA ALA A 70 -2.49 4.18 -21.41
C ALA A 70 -2.16 2.89 -20.63
N LEU A 71 -0.91 2.74 -20.17
CA LEU A 71 -0.45 1.62 -19.33
C LEU A 71 -0.55 1.92 -17.84
N SER A 72 -0.73 3.19 -17.44
CA SER A 72 -0.73 3.64 -16.04
C SER A 72 -1.61 2.78 -15.14
N ARG A 73 -2.87 2.55 -15.53
CA ARG A 73 -3.83 1.72 -14.78
C ARG A 73 -3.35 0.28 -14.61
N PHE A 74 -2.74 -0.32 -15.64
CA PHE A 74 -2.20 -1.68 -15.54
C PHE A 74 -0.99 -1.74 -14.59
N LEU A 75 -0.12 -0.72 -14.64
CA LEU A 75 1.04 -0.62 -13.76
C LEU A 75 0.61 -0.42 -12.30
N LEU A 76 -0.33 0.50 -12.05
CA LEU A 76 -0.90 0.74 -10.72
C LEU A 76 -1.60 -0.52 -10.17
N ARG A 77 -2.37 -1.24 -10.99
CA ARG A 77 -2.98 -2.51 -10.60
C ARG A 77 -1.94 -3.56 -10.24
N SER A 78 -0.87 -3.67 -11.04
CA SER A 78 0.23 -4.60 -10.75
C SER A 78 0.93 -4.27 -9.44
N GLU A 79 1.19 -2.97 -9.18
CA GLU A 79 1.81 -2.51 -7.95
C GLU A 79 0.93 -2.74 -6.72
N ALA A 80 -0.37 -2.40 -6.80
CA ALA A 80 -1.33 -2.66 -5.75
C ALA A 80 -1.37 -4.15 -5.38
N ILE A 81 -1.41 -5.05 -6.39
CA ILE A 81 -1.39 -6.50 -6.16
C ILE A 81 -0.06 -6.96 -5.53
N ALA A 82 1.07 -6.42 -5.99
CA ALA A 82 2.39 -6.81 -5.49
C ALA A 82 2.60 -6.34 -4.04
N SER A 83 2.28 -5.09 -3.75
CA SER A 83 2.32 -4.52 -2.40
C SER A 83 1.41 -5.29 -1.44
N SER A 84 0.15 -5.51 -1.81
CA SER A 84 -0.78 -6.29 -0.98
C SER A 84 -0.33 -7.74 -0.77
N ARG A 85 0.44 -8.32 -1.70
CA ARG A 85 1.04 -9.66 -1.50
C ARG A 85 2.12 -9.66 -0.41
N ILE A 86 2.89 -8.58 -0.27
CA ILE A 86 3.86 -8.41 0.83
C ILE A 86 3.13 -8.38 2.17
N GLU A 87 1.94 -7.78 2.21
CA GLU A 87 1.05 -7.75 3.37
C GLU A 87 0.28 -9.06 3.62
N GLY A 88 0.51 -10.08 2.79
CA GLY A 88 -0.10 -11.41 2.92
C GLY A 88 -1.48 -11.54 2.26
N LEU A 89 -1.98 -10.51 1.58
CA LEU A 89 -3.24 -10.56 0.84
C LEU A 89 -3.01 -11.26 -0.50
N ARG A 90 -3.68 -12.39 -0.71
CA ARG A 90 -3.64 -13.13 -1.98
C ARG A 90 -4.93 -12.89 -2.76
N VAL A 91 -4.80 -12.31 -3.95
CA VAL A 91 -5.91 -12.07 -4.86
C VAL A 91 -5.44 -12.26 -6.31
N SER A 92 -6.34 -12.69 -7.20
CA SER A 92 -6.03 -12.77 -8.63
C SER A 92 -6.14 -11.39 -9.29
N PRO A 93 -5.29 -11.07 -10.30
CA PRO A 93 -5.38 -9.81 -11.02
C PRO A 93 -6.75 -9.56 -11.67
N GLN A 94 -7.40 -10.63 -12.13
CA GLN A 94 -8.75 -10.56 -12.70
C GLN A 94 -9.78 -10.08 -11.68
N GLN A 95 -9.73 -10.59 -10.44
CA GLN A 95 -10.68 -10.16 -9.40
C GLN A 95 -10.48 -8.71 -8.98
N VAL A 96 -9.23 -8.23 -8.98
CA VAL A 96 -8.92 -6.81 -8.72
C VAL A 96 -9.45 -5.93 -9.86
N GLY A 97 -9.23 -6.33 -11.12
CA GLY A 97 -9.77 -5.60 -12.28
C GLY A 97 -11.30 -5.54 -12.31
N LEU A 98 -11.98 -6.63 -11.95
CA LEU A 98 -13.44 -6.64 -11.81
C LEU A 98 -13.92 -5.75 -10.65
N ALA A 99 -13.19 -5.72 -9.53
CA ALA A 99 -13.52 -4.86 -8.40
C ALA A 99 -13.38 -3.37 -8.75
N GLU A 100 -12.28 -3.01 -9.41
CA GLU A 100 -11.98 -1.65 -9.90
C GLU A 100 -13.05 -1.17 -10.88
N GLN A 101 -13.39 -1.99 -11.90
CA GLN A 101 -14.40 -1.63 -12.89
C GLN A 101 -15.81 -1.49 -12.27
N ALA A 102 -16.19 -2.38 -11.35
CA ALA A 102 -17.48 -2.27 -10.66
C ALA A 102 -17.59 -0.98 -9.82
N GLU A 103 -16.47 -0.48 -9.29
CA GLU A 103 -16.40 0.78 -8.58
C GLU A 103 -16.51 1.99 -9.51
N GLU A 104 -15.78 2.00 -10.64
CA GLU A 104 -15.88 3.05 -11.66
C GLU A 104 -17.31 3.17 -12.24
N GLU A 105 -17.98 2.04 -12.46
CA GLU A 105 -19.34 1.99 -13.05
C GLU A 105 -20.47 2.14 -12.02
N GLY A 106 -20.16 2.26 -10.72
CA GLY A 106 -21.15 2.35 -9.66
C GLY A 106 -22.05 1.11 -9.52
N LEU A 107 -21.59 -0.03 -10.04
CA LEU A 107 -22.34 -1.28 -10.06
C LEU A 107 -22.32 -1.99 -8.69
N PRO A 108 -23.29 -2.87 -8.43
CA PRO A 108 -23.24 -3.75 -7.27
C PRO A 108 -21.91 -4.51 -7.28
N ARG A 109 -21.16 -4.46 -6.16
CA ARG A 109 -19.84 -5.10 -5.98
C ARG A 109 -19.92 -6.64 -5.90
N GLN A 110 -20.77 -7.26 -6.70
CA GLN A 110 -21.04 -8.69 -6.70
C GLN A 110 -20.02 -9.39 -7.62
N GLY A 111 -19.22 -10.29 -7.06
CA GLY A 111 -18.26 -11.12 -7.81
C GLY A 111 -16.79 -10.93 -7.42
N ALA A 112 -16.42 -9.80 -6.82
CA ALA A 112 -15.10 -9.58 -6.25
C ALA A 112 -15.11 -9.76 -4.72
N GLY A 113 -14.28 -10.67 -4.21
CA GLY A 113 -14.14 -10.90 -2.77
C GLY A 113 -13.72 -9.63 -2.01
N GLU A 114 -13.91 -9.61 -0.70
CA GLU A 114 -13.51 -8.49 0.17
C GLU A 114 -12.04 -8.10 -0.02
N THR A 115 -11.14 -9.08 -0.09
CA THR A 115 -9.72 -8.86 -0.37
C THR A 115 -9.49 -8.14 -1.70
N ALA A 116 -10.22 -8.49 -2.77
CA ALA A 116 -10.05 -7.85 -4.06
C ALA A 116 -10.45 -6.38 -4.06
N ARG A 117 -11.47 -6.04 -3.27
CA ARG A 117 -11.90 -4.65 -3.07
C ARG A 117 -10.88 -3.84 -2.27
N LEU A 118 -10.31 -4.43 -1.23
CA LEU A 118 -9.22 -3.79 -0.47
C LEU A 118 -8.01 -3.50 -1.34
N VAL A 119 -7.62 -4.44 -2.20
CA VAL A 119 -6.50 -4.23 -3.13
C VAL A 119 -6.84 -3.22 -4.23
N ALA A 120 -8.05 -3.24 -4.77
CA ALA A 120 -8.48 -2.27 -5.79
C ALA A 120 -8.51 -0.82 -5.25
N ALA A 121 -8.84 -0.63 -3.97
CA ALA A 121 -8.82 0.68 -3.32
C ALA A 121 -7.42 1.33 -3.26
N ASN A 122 -6.34 0.57 -3.47
CA ASN A 122 -4.97 1.10 -3.53
C ASN A 122 -4.58 1.66 -4.91
N ILE A 123 -5.47 1.59 -5.91
CA ILE A 123 -5.21 2.03 -7.29
C ILE A 123 -5.67 3.49 -7.52
N ALA A 124 -6.58 4.00 -6.69
CA ALA A 124 -7.32 5.26 -6.87
C ALA A 124 -6.68 6.49 -6.24
#